data_AF-A0A1J3EMV1-F1
#
_entry.id   AF-A0A1J3EMV1-F1
#
_cell.length_a   1.000
_cell.length_b   1.000
_cell.length_c   1.000
_cell.angle_alpha   90.00
_cell.angle_beta   90.00
_cell.angle_gamma   90.00
#
_symmetry.space_group_name_H-M   'P 1'
#
loop_
_entity.id
_entity.type
_entity.pdbx_description
1 polymer ?
#
loop_
_entity_poly.entity_id
_entity_poly.type
_entity_poly.pdbx_seq_one_letter_code
_entity_poly.pdbx_strand_id
1 'polypeptide(L)'
;ISTLSAGFVYARAVTTVYLGIKASKAFFSGFTNAVFKAPMLFFDSTPVGRILTRASSDLNVLDFDIPSAFILVVVPAVELTAALIIMSYVTWQVIIIALLALAATKVVQDYYLAS
;
A
#
# COMPACT_ATOMS: atom_id res chain seq x y z
N ILE A 1 -22.86 17.30 -6.42
CA ILE A 1 -21.73 16.47 -6.90
C ILE A 1 -20.42 16.89 -6.25
N SER A 2 -19.97 18.16 -6.40
CA SER A 2 -18.70 18.64 -5.82
C SER A 2 -18.56 18.50 -4.29
N THR A 3 -19.61 18.79 -3.52
CA THR A 3 -19.59 18.68 -2.04
C THR A 3 -19.54 17.23 -1.55
N LEU A 4 -20.21 16.32 -2.26
CA LEU A 4 -20.28 14.90 -1.92
C LEU A 4 -18.97 14.19 -2.28
N SER A 5 -18.37 14.54 -3.42
CA SER A 5 -17.01 14.08 -3.79
C SER A 5 -15.96 14.63 -2.83
N ALA A 6 -16.07 15.89 -2.40
CA ALA A 6 -15.15 16.46 -1.42
C ALA A 6 -15.22 15.71 -0.08
N GLY A 7 -16.43 15.38 0.39
CA GLY A 7 -16.63 14.57 1.59
C GLY A 7 -16.01 13.17 1.47
N PHE A 8 -16.18 12.50 0.33
CA PHE A 8 -15.59 11.19 0.08
C PHE A 8 -14.05 11.25 0.05
N VAL A 9 -13.47 12.23 -0.65
CA VAL A 9 -12.01 12.41 -0.70
C VAL A 9 -11.45 12.70 0.70
N TYR A 10 -12.14 13.52 1.49
CA TYR A 10 -11.75 13.81 2.87
C TYR A 10 -11.81 12.55 3.75
N ALA A 11 -12.91 11.80 3.70
CA ALA A 11 -13.05 10.55 4.46
C ALA A 11 -11.97 9.53 4.09
N ARG A 12 -11.64 9.38 2.80
CA ARG A 12 -10.53 8.54 2.32
C ARG A 12 -9.18 9.00 2.87
N ALA A 13 -8.93 10.31 2.88
CA ALA A 13 -7.67 10.85 3.40
C ALA A 13 -7.53 10.56 4.91
N VAL A 14 -8.56 10.83 5.70
CA VAL A 14 -8.55 10.57 7.15
C VAL A 14 -8.39 9.09 7.46
N THR A 15 -9.11 8.21 6.75
CA THR A 15 -8.99 6.76 6.95
C THR A 15 -7.61 6.23 6.59
N THR A 16 -7.01 6.71 5.49
CA THR A 16 -5.65 6.31 5.08
C THR A 16 -4.61 6.71 6.14
N VAL A 17 -4.69 7.95 6.63
CA VAL A 17 -3.78 8.45 7.69
C VAL A 17 -4.01 7.69 9.00
N TYR A 18 -5.25 7.43 9.38
CA TYR A 18 -5.58 6.69 10.60
C TYR A 18 -5.02 5.26 10.57
N LEU A 19 -5.18 4.56 9.44
CA LEU A 19 -4.64 3.22 9.23
C LEU A 19 -3.11 3.22 9.23
N GLY A 20 -2.48 4.21 8.59
CA GLY A 20 -1.02 4.38 8.61
C GLY A 20 -0.46 4.55 10.02
N ILE A 21 -1.05 5.46 10.80
CA ILE A 21 -0.62 5.68 12.20
C ILE A 21 -0.84 4.43 13.06
N LYS A 22 -1.95 3.71 12.85
CA LYS A 22 -2.21 2.46 13.58
C LYS A 22 -1.19 1.38 13.23
N ALA A 23 -0.83 1.25 11.95
CA ALA A 23 0.20 0.32 11.49
C ALA A 23 1.57 0.66 12.08
N SER A 24 1.94 1.94 12.07
CA SER A 24 3.19 2.45 12.64
C SER A 24 3.33 2.16 14.13
N LYS A 25 2.28 2.43 14.90
CA LYS A 25 2.25 2.09 16.34
C LYS A 25 2.37 0.60 16.60
N ALA A 26 1.70 -0.23 15.80
CA ALA A 26 1.77 -1.69 15.93
C ALA A 26 3.19 -2.20 15.63
N PHE A 27 3.80 -1.70 14.55
CA PHE A 27 5.18 -2.04 14.18
C PHE A 27 6.18 -1.60 15.25
N PHE A 28 6.09 -0.36 15.72
CA PHE A 28 7.00 0.17 16.74
C PHE A 28 6.91 -0.60 18.07
N SER A 29 5.70 -0.93 18.52
CA SER A 29 5.48 -1.72 19.74
C SER A 29 6.06 -3.13 19.60
N GLY A 30 5.82 -3.80 18.46
CA GLY A 30 6.37 -5.12 18.16
C GLY A 30 7.90 -5.11 18.10
N PHE A 31 8.48 -4.13 17.39
CA PHE A 31 9.91 -3.93 17.29
C PHE A 31 10.56 -3.74 18.66
N THR A 32 10.02 -2.82 19.46
CA THR A 32 10.55 -2.49 20.78
C THR A 32 10.48 -3.70 21.72
N ASN A 33 9.38 -4.45 21.72
CA ASN A 33 9.25 -5.68 22.49
C ASN A 33 10.25 -6.77 22.06
N ALA A 34 10.51 -6.90 20.76
CA ALA A 34 11.50 -7.84 20.24
C ALA A 34 12.93 -7.46 20.64
N VAL A 35 13.27 -6.16 20.58
CA VAL A 35 14.57 -5.64 21.00
C VAL A 35 14.80 -5.90 22.49
N PHE A 36 13.82 -5.62 23.36
CA PHE A 36 13.97 -5.87 24.80
C PHE A 36 14.09 -7.35 25.18
N LYS A 37 13.61 -8.27 24.33
CA LYS A 37 13.76 -9.72 24.53
C LYS A 37 15.04 -10.30 23.91
N ALA A 38 15.82 -9.50 23.18
CA ALA A 38 17.04 -9.97 22.56
C ALA A 38 18.13 -10.26 23.62
N PRO A 39 18.93 -11.32 23.44
CA PRO A 39 20.03 -11.63 24.36
C PRO A 39 21.11 -10.55 24.33
N MET A 40 21.83 -10.32 25.43
CA MET A 40 22.90 -9.31 25.48
C MET A 40 23.94 -9.44 24.36
N LEU A 41 24.22 -10.68 23.93
CA LEU A 41 25.17 -11.00 22.85
C LEU A 41 24.79 -10.37 21.49
N PHE A 42 23.50 -10.11 21.26
CA PHE A 42 23.01 -9.38 20.09
C PHE A 42 23.49 -7.92 20.09
N PHE A 43 23.49 -7.27 21.26
CA PHE A 43 23.88 -5.87 21.42
C PHE A 43 25.41 -5.67 21.39
N ASP A 44 26.19 -6.69 21.74
CA ASP A 44 27.65 -6.67 21.59
C ASP A 44 28.06 -6.82 20.11
N SER A 45 27.29 -7.60 19.33
CA SER A 45 27.58 -7.87 17.92
C SER A 45 27.04 -6.79 16.97
N THR A 46 26.05 -6.02 17.40
CA THR A 46 25.43 -4.95 16.59
C THR A 46 25.38 -3.64 17.37
N PRO A 47 26.06 -2.58 16.90
CA PRO A 47 26.07 -1.31 17.62
C PRO A 47 24.65 -0.74 17.67
N VAL A 48 24.24 -0.28 18.85
CA VAL A 48 22.88 0.26 19.10
C VAL A 48 22.51 1.38 18.12
N GLY A 49 23.49 2.18 17.69
CA GLY A 49 23.32 3.19 16.66
C GLY A 49 22.81 2.62 15.33
N ARG A 50 23.32 1.47 14.89
CA ARG A 50 22.88 0.80 13.64
C ARG A 50 21.45 0.28 13.76
N ILE A 51 21.08 -0.25 14.93
CA ILE A 51 19.71 -0.72 15.19
C ILE A 51 18.74 0.47 15.11
N LEU A 52 19.07 1.59 15.75
CA LEU A 52 18.24 2.79 15.76
C LEU A 52 18.13 3.42 14.37
N THR A 53 19.23 3.50 13.62
CA THR A 53 19.19 4.03 12.24
C THR A 53 18.27 3.20 11.34
N ARG A 54 18.33 1.87 11.43
CA ARG A 54 17.43 0.99 10.67
C ARG A 54 15.98 1.12 11.09
N ALA A 55 15.71 1.11 12.40
CA ALA A 55 14.36 1.30 12.91
C ALA A 55 13.75 2.64 12.46
N SER A 56 14.55 3.71 12.49
CA SER A 56 14.13 5.03 12.03
C SER A 56 13.90 5.10 10.51
N SER A 57 14.76 4.46 9.70
CA SER A 57 14.55 4.41 8.26
C SER A 57 13.32 3.59 7.90
N ASP A 58 13.13 2.45 8.54
CA ASP A 58 12.03 1.53 8.26
C ASP A 58 10.69 2.13 8.69
N LEU A 59 10.65 2.84 9.82
CA LEU A 59 9.48 3.62 10.23
C LEU A 59 9.15 4.74 9.24
N ASN A 60 10.16 5.46 8.74
CA ASN A 60 9.94 6.52 7.75
C ASN A 60 9.32 5.97 6.45
N VAL A 61 9.80 4.82 5.97
CA VAL A 61 9.20 4.13 4.80
C VAL A 61 7.77 3.69 5.11
N LEU A 62 7.52 3.16 6.31
CA LEU A 62 6.19 2.71 6.72
C LEU A 62 5.19 3.86 6.87
N ASP A 63 5.63 5.03 7.33
CA ASP A 63 4.77 6.19 7.56
C ASP A 63 4.46 6.97 6.27
N PHE A 64 5.39 7.02 5.31
CA PHE A 64 5.24 7.84 4.10
C PHE A 64 5.10 7.04 2.81
N ASP A 65 6.00 6.07 2.58
CA ASP A 65 6.04 5.34 1.31
C ASP A 65 4.91 4.31 1.21
N ILE A 66 4.63 3.57 2.30
CA ILE A 66 3.57 2.55 2.29
C ILE A 66 2.17 3.16 2.04
N PRO A 67 1.73 4.24 2.72
CA PRO A 67 0.44 4.85 2.44
C PRO A 67 0.37 5.44 1.02
N SER A 68 1.48 6.00 0.52
CA SER A 68 1.56 6.52 -0.84
C SER A 68 1.41 5.41 -1.88
N ALA A 69 2.17 4.32 -1.75
CA ALA A 69 2.08 3.15 -2.61
C ALA A 69 0.69 2.51 -2.56
N PHE A 70 0.07 2.43 -1.38
CA PHE A 70 -1.28 1.93 -1.21
C PHE A 70 -2.30 2.74 -2.03
N ILE A 71 -2.24 4.07 -1.97
CA ILE A 71 -3.11 4.94 -2.77
C ILE A 71 -2.88 4.73 -4.26
N LEU A 72 -1.61 4.61 -4.68
CA LEU A 72 -1.23 4.42 -6.08
C LEU A 72 -1.75 3.09 -6.65
N VAL A 73 -1.96 2.07 -5.83
CA VAL A 73 -2.56 0.79 -6.25
C VAL A 73 -4.09 0.86 -6.21
N VAL A 74 -4.67 1.37 -5.13
CA VAL A 74 -6.12 1.30 -4.89
C VAL A 74 -6.91 2.24 -5.82
N VAL A 75 -6.44 3.47 -6.03
CA VAL A 75 -7.15 4.46 -6.85
C VAL A 75 -7.38 3.96 -8.28
N PRO A 76 -6.35 3.60 -9.06
CA PRO A 76 -6.55 3.12 -10.41
C PRO A 76 -7.31 1.79 -10.45
N ALA A 77 -7.13 0.90 -9.47
CA ALA A 77 -7.90 -0.35 -9.41
C ALA A 77 -9.41 -0.12 -9.29
N VAL A 78 -9.82 0.83 -8.43
CA VAL A 78 -11.23 1.22 -8.30
C VAL A 78 -11.74 1.89 -9.57
N GLU A 79 -10.95 2.77 -10.17
CA GLU A 79 -11.31 3.46 -11.43
C GLU A 79 -11.50 2.47 -12.58
N LEU A 80 -10.58 1.53 -12.76
CA LEU A 80 -10.65 0.49 -13.79
C LEU A 80 -11.88 -0.40 -13.59
N THR A 81 -12.14 -0.81 -12.35
CA THR A 81 -13.31 -1.66 -12.02
C THR A 81 -14.62 -0.90 -12.26
N ALA A 82 -14.71 0.36 -11.86
CA ALA A 82 -15.88 1.19 -12.08
C ALA A 82 -16.14 1.41 -13.58
N ALA A 83 -15.09 1.72 -14.35
CA ALA A 83 -15.17 1.87 -15.80
C ALA A 83 -15.67 0.58 -16.46
N LEU A 84 -15.15 -0.60 -16.06
CA LEU A 84 -15.59 -1.88 -16.58
C LEU A 84 -17.07 -2.17 -16.28
N ILE A 85 -17.54 -1.87 -15.07
CA ILE A 85 -18.95 -2.06 -14.70
C ILE A 85 -19.86 -1.18 -15.55
N ILE A 86 -19.52 0.10 -15.70
CA ILE A 86 -20.32 1.05 -16.50
C ILE A 86 -20.35 0.61 -17.97
N MET A 87 -19.19 0.27 -18.54
CA MET A 87 -19.09 -0.17 -19.93
C MET A 87 -19.82 -1.49 -20.18
N SER A 88 -19.78 -2.42 -19.22
CA SER A 88 -20.51 -3.69 -19.27
C SER A 88 -22.02 -3.48 -19.28
N TYR A 89 -22.53 -2.47 -18.58
CA TYR A 89 -23.96 -2.17 -18.55
C TYR A 89 -24.44 -1.58 -19.89
N VAL A 90 -23.64 -0.71 -20.51
CA VAL A 90 -24.02 -0.03 -21.77
C VAL A 90 -23.82 -0.95 -22.98
N THR A 91 -22.73 -1.72 -23.01
CA THR A 91 -22.33 -2.56 -24.14
C THR A 91 -21.69 -3.86 -23.67
N TRP A 92 -22.44 -4.96 -23.70
CA TRP A 92 -21.97 -6.26 -23.20
C TRP A 92 -20.75 -6.81 -23.97
N GLN A 93 -20.56 -6.42 -25.24
CA GLN A 93 -19.46 -6.88 -26.09
C GLN A 93 -18.08 -6.40 -25.60
N VAL A 94 -18.02 -5.31 -24.83
CA VAL A 94 -16.76 -4.74 -24.32
C VAL A 94 -16.07 -5.66 -23.31
N ILE A 95 -16.81 -6.56 -22.67
CA ILE A 95 -16.25 -7.55 -21.72
C ILE A 95 -15.23 -8.46 -22.41
N ILE A 96 -15.48 -8.86 -23.65
CA ILE A 96 -14.60 -9.76 -24.40
C ILE A 96 -13.25 -9.07 -24.65
N ILE A 97 -13.30 -7.80 -25.07
CA ILE A 97 -12.10 -6.99 -25.32
C ILE A 97 -11.35 -6.72 -24.01
N ALA A 98 -12.08 -6.41 -22.93
CA ALA A 98 -11.50 -6.19 -21.61
C ALA A 98 -10.78 -7.43 -21.08
N LEU A 99 -11.35 -8.62 -21.25
CA LEU A 99 -10.71 -9.89 -20.85
C LEU A 99 -9.40 -10.13 -21.61
N LEU A 100 -9.39 -9.90 -22.92
CA LEU A 100 -8.18 -10.03 -23.73
C LEU A 100 -7.11 -9.02 -23.31
N ALA A 101 -7.50 -7.77 -23.05
CA ALA A 101 -6.60 -6.73 -22.58
C ALA A 101 -6.00 -7.06 -21.20
N LEU A 102 -6.81 -7.56 -20.26
CA LEU A 102 -6.35 -7.98 -18.93
C LEU A 102 -5.38 -9.16 -19.00
N ALA A 103 -5.63 -10.13 -19.88
CA ALA A 103 -4.70 -11.23 -20.11
C ALA A 103 -3.35 -10.73 -20.67
N ALA A 104 -3.39 -9.82 -21.65
CA ALA A 104 -2.18 -9.24 -22.23
C ALA A 104 -1.38 -8.43 -21.20
N THR A 105 -2.04 -7.58 -20.40
CA THR A 105 -1.34 -6.80 -19.38
C THR A 105 -0.77 -7.67 -18.27
N LYS A 106 -1.40 -8.80 -17.94
CA LYS A 106 -0.85 -9.78 -16.99
C LYS A 106 0.45 -10.39 -17.49
N VAL A 107 0.50 -10.83 -18.74
CA VAL A 107 1.74 -11.38 -19.33
C VAL A 107 2.86 -10.34 -19.32
N VAL A 108 2.54 -9.10 -19.67
CA VAL A 108 3.50 -7.99 -19.64
C VAL A 108 3.96 -7.71 -18.21
N GLN A 109 3.03 -7.66 -17.25
CA GLN A 109 3.33 -7.45 -15.83
C GLN A 109 4.27 -8.55 -15.30
N ASP A 110 4.00 -9.81 -15.62
CA ASP A 110 4.83 -10.93 -15.20
C ASP A 110 6.23 -10.86 -15.82
N TYR A 111 6.36 -10.40 -17.06
CA TYR A 111 7.66 -10.16 -17.70
C TYR A 111 8.47 -9.06 -17.00
N TYR A 112 7.82 -7.94 -16.65
CA TYR A 112 8.48 -6.84 -15.93
C TYR A 112 8.79 -7.19 -14.47
N LEU A 113 8.02 -8.06 -13.82
CA LEU A 113 8.26 -8.50 -12.44
C LEU A 113 9.33 -9.60 -12.35
N ALA A 114 9.51 -10.39 -13.42
CA ALA A 114 10.54 -11.42 -13.50
C ALA A 114 11.93 -10.87 -13.86
N SER A 115 12.01 -9.64 -14.34
CA SER A 115 13.24 -8.96 -14.75
C SER A 115 13.77 -8.00 -13.69
#